data_AF-A0A9P6XS63-F1
#
_entry.id   AF-A0A9P6XS63-F1
#
_cell.length_a   1.000
_cell.length_b   1.000
_cell.length_c   1.000
_cell.angle_alpha   90.00
_cell.angle_beta   90.00
_cell.angle_gamma   90.00
#
_symmetry.space_group_name_H-M   'P 1'
#
loop_
_entity.id
_entity.type
_entity.pdbx_description
1 polymer ?
#
loop_
_entity_poly.entity_id
_entity_poly.type
_entity_poly.pdbx_seq_one_letter_code
_entity_poly.pdbx_strand_id
1 'polypeptide(L)'
;MAAGETPVQIVLSMNAYYMIGQGVPIKVAMPKEGAVLGVDTMAIMKGSTKADLAHKFMNIALSPEVQAKIVAAKKASPVIDDAKVSPEDAALPGVFTTKQQWDTQAIVIDDKLRAEKTAEWRKWFTENIMN
;
A
#
# COMPACT_ATOMS: atom_id res chain seq x y z
N MET A 1 8.01 14.39 -10.53
CA MET A 1 6.59 14.81 -10.41
C MET A 1 6.39 16.29 -10.09
N ALA A 2 6.77 16.79 -8.90
CA ALA A 2 6.47 18.18 -8.51
C ALA A 2 7.15 19.25 -9.40
N ALA A 3 8.36 18.96 -9.91
CA ALA A 3 9.08 19.83 -10.84
C ALA A 3 8.62 19.71 -12.31
N GLY A 4 7.69 18.80 -12.63
CA GLY A 4 7.19 18.61 -14.01
C GLY A 4 8.10 17.85 -14.98
N GLU A 5 9.31 17.46 -14.55
CA GLU A 5 10.33 16.83 -15.43
C GLU A 5 9.95 15.43 -15.96
N THR A 6 9.01 14.75 -15.32
CA THR A 6 8.58 13.39 -15.65
C THR A 6 7.05 13.33 -15.74
N PRO A 7 6.47 13.19 -16.94
CA PRO A 7 5.02 13.26 -17.13
C PRO A 7 4.26 12.05 -16.55
N VAL A 8 4.93 10.91 -16.41
CA VAL A 8 4.39 9.67 -15.82
C VAL A 8 5.42 9.10 -14.85
N GLN A 9 4.99 8.67 -13.67
CA GLN A 9 5.84 8.02 -12.65
C GLN A 9 5.08 6.88 -11.98
N ILE A 10 5.82 5.83 -11.61
CA ILE A 10 5.32 4.77 -10.72
C ILE A 10 5.54 5.23 -9.28
N VAL A 11 4.45 5.35 -8.51
CA VAL A 11 4.51 5.78 -7.11
C VAL A 11 3.48 5.05 -6.26
N LEU A 12 3.70 5.06 -4.94
CA LEU A 12 2.69 4.66 -3.98
C LEU A 12 1.47 5.62 -4.08
N SER A 13 0.29 5.06 -4.26
CA SER A 13 -0.97 5.82 -4.40
C SER A 13 -1.20 6.77 -3.22
N MET A 14 -0.95 6.32 -1.99
CA MET A 14 -1.05 7.14 -0.78
C MET A 14 -0.18 8.40 -0.82
N ASN A 15 1.03 8.32 -1.39
CA ASN A 15 1.92 9.47 -1.52
C ASN A 15 1.40 10.43 -2.60
N ALA A 16 0.86 9.90 -3.69
CA ALA A 16 0.23 10.73 -4.72
C ALA A 16 -0.99 11.47 -4.18
N TYR A 17 -1.87 10.81 -3.41
CA TYR A 17 -3.02 11.49 -2.78
C TYR A 17 -2.61 12.52 -1.74
N TYR A 18 -1.56 12.25 -0.97
CA TYR A 18 -0.98 13.26 -0.08
C TYR A 18 -0.52 14.49 -0.87
N MET A 19 0.23 14.30 -1.96
CA MET A 19 0.69 15.40 -2.83
C MET A 19 -0.47 16.18 -3.47
N ILE A 20 -1.52 15.49 -3.93
CA ILE A 20 -2.75 16.13 -4.44
C ILE A 20 -3.39 17.00 -3.36
N GLY A 21 -3.48 16.49 -2.13
CA GLY A 21 -3.97 17.26 -0.97
C GLY A 21 -3.10 18.46 -0.61
N GLN A 22 -1.82 18.47 -1.01
CA GLN A 22 -0.91 19.63 -0.90
C GLN A 22 -0.98 20.56 -2.13
N GLY A 23 -1.91 20.34 -3.06
CA GLY A 23 -2.10 21.17 -4.24
C GLY A 23 -1.18 20.84 -5.43
N VAL A 24 -0.46 19.72 -5.39
CA VAL A 24 0.34 19.30 -6.54
C VAL A 24 -0.60 18.82 -7.66
N PRO A 25 -0.50 19.35 -8.89
CA PRO A 25 -1.46 19.08 -9.97
C PRO A 25 -1.18 17.74 -10.69
N ILE A 26 -1.28 16.64 -9.96
CA ILE A 26 -1.14 15.27 -10.50
C ILE A 26 -2.46 14.51 -10.45
N LYS A 27 -2.54 13.41 -11.20
CA LYS A 27 -3.66 12.47 -11.17
C LYS A 27 -3.13 11.06 -10.94
N VAL A 28 -3.88 10.27 -10.19
CA VAL A 28 -3.60 8.85 -10.01
C VAL A 28 -4.37 8.07 -11.09
N ALA A 29 -3.68 7.17 -11.77
CA ALA A 29 -4.26 6.25 -12.73
C ALA A 29 -3.80 4.83 -12.40
N MET A 30 -4.70 3.85 -12.56
CA MET A 30 -4.39 2.43 -12.40
C MET A 30 -4.24 1.79 -13.79
N PRO A 31 -3.19 1.00 -14.05
CA PRO A 31 -3.06 0.20 -15.27
C PRO A 31 -4.22 -0.81 -15.42
N LYS A 32 -4.49 -1.25 -16.65
CA LYS A 32 -5.58 -2.21 -16.93
C LYS A 32 -5.31 -3.59 -16.32
N GLU A 33 -4.04 -3.93 -16.19
CA GLU A 33 -3.52 -5.16 -15.61
C GLU A 33 -3.60 -5.17 -14.08
N GLY A 34 -3.93 -4.03 -13.46
CA GLY A 34 -3.97 -3.85 -12.01
C GLY A 34 -2.79 -3.05 -11.45
N ALA A 35 -2.75 -2.90 -10.12
CA ALA A 35 -1.66 -2.24 -9.41
C ALA A 35 -0.91 -3.22 -8.51
N VAL A 36 0.41 -3.09 -8.44
CA VAL A 36 1.24 -3.87 -7.51
C VAL A 36 0.86 -3.54 -6.08
N LEU A 37 0.45 -4.54 -5.30
CA LEU A 37 0.07 -4.36 -3.91
C LEU A 37 1.30 -4.45 -3.01
N GLY A 38 1.60 -3.35 -2.33
CA GLY A 38 2.52 -3.34 -1.19
C GLY A 38 1.74 -3.55 0.11
N VAL A 39 2.14 -4.52 0.93
CA VAL A 39 1.58 -4.75 2.25
C VAL A 39 2.67 -4.57 3.30
N ASP A 40 2.46 -3.62 4.20
CA ASP A 40 3.29 -3.45 5.40
C ASP A 40 2.81 -4.40 6.49
N THR A 41 3.75 -5.04 7.19
CA THR A 41 3.45 -6.01 8.24
C THR A 41 3.91 -5.52 9.61
N MET A 42 3.14 -5.84 10.65
CA MET A 42 3.52 -5.63 12.04
C MET A 42 4.11 -6.92 12.61
N ALA A 43 5.29 -6.84 13.22
CA ALA A 43 5.96 -7.96 13.86
C ALA A 43 6.37 -7.64 15.30
N ILE A 44 6.34 -8.66 16.17
CA ILE A 44 6.83 -8.56 17.55
C ILE A 44 8.22 -9.19 17.61
N MET A 45 9.20 -8.43 18.08
CA MET A 45 10.57 -8.92 18.21
C MET A 45 10.66 -10.07 19.21
N LYS A 46 11.43 -11.11 18.87
CA LYS A 46 11.73 -12.22 19.77
C LYS A 46 12.38 -11.68 21.06
N GLY A 47 11.86 -12.12 22.20
CA GLY A 47 12.34 -11.68 23.52
C GLY A 47 11.75 -10.36 24.02
N SER A 48 10.76 -9.79 23.33
CA SER A 48 10.05 -8.61 23.84
C SER A 48 9.46 -8.86 25.22
N THR A 49 9.78 -8.00 26.18
CA THR A 49 9.20 -8.02 27.54
C THR A 49 7.80 -7.38 27.60
N LYS A 50 7.26 -6.96 26.45
CA LYS A 50 5.99 -6.23 26.31
C LYS A 50 5.03 -6.89 25.30
N ALA A 51 5.14 -8.21 25.10
CA ALA A 51 4.35 -8.96 24.11
C ALA A 51 2.84 -8.72 24.24
N ASP A 52 2.29 -8.74 25.47
CA ASP A 52 0.85 -8.52 25.70
C ASP A 52 0.39 -7.13 25.24
N LEU A 53 1.20 -6.09 25.49
CA LEU A 53 0.89 -4.73 25.03
C LEU A 53 1.02 -4.61 23.52
N ALA A 54 2.00 -5.27 22.91
CA ALA A 54 2.16 -5.30 21.47
C ALA A 54 0.96 -5.97 20.78
N HIS A 55 0.46 -7.09 21.30
CA HIS A 55 -0.76 -7.71 20.79
C HIS A 55 -1.99 -6.82 20.93
N LYS A 56 -2.15 -6.13 22.08
CA LYS A 56 -3.23 -5.14 22.26
C LYS A 56 -3.14 -4.02 21.23
N PHE A 57 -1.94 -3.50 20.97
CA PHE A 57 -1.72 -2.48 19.95
C PHE A 57 -2.08 -2.99 18.54
N MET A 58 -1.62 -4.18 18.17
CA MET A 58 -1.94 -4.79 16.87
C MET A 58 -3.45 -4.98 16.68
N ASN A 59 -4.16 -5.44 17.71
CA ASN A 59 -5.62 -5.59 17.66
C ASN A 59 -6.33 -4.25 17.48
N ILE A 60 -5.87 -3.19 18.16
CA ILE A 60 -6.42 -1.83 17.98
C ILE A 60 -6.15 -1.35 16.55
N ALA A 61 -4.91 -1.50 16.06
CA ALA A 61 -4.51 -1.08 14.72
C ALA A 61 -5.31 -1.78 13.62
N LEU A 62 -5.68 -3.05 13.83
CA LEU A 62 -6.48 -3.85 12.90
C LEU A 62 -8.00 -3.73 13.11
N SER A 63 -8.45 -2.95 14.10
CA SER A 63 -9.89 -2.77 14.34
C SER A 63 -10.57 -2.04 13.17
N PRO A 64 -11.85 -2.32 12.87
CA PRO A 64 -12.57 -1.69 11.76
C PRO A 64 -12.60 -0.17 11.82
N GLU A 65 -12.73 0.39 13.03
CA GLU A 65 -12.73 1.82 13.25
C GLU A 65 -11.37 2.45 12.91
N VAL A 66 -10.26 1.84 13.36
CA VAL A 66 -8.92 2.37 13.11
C VAL A 66 -8.54 2.19 11.65
N GLN A 67 -8.87 1.06 11.03
CA GLN A 67 -8.63 0.82 9.61
C GLN A 67 -9.41 1.83 8.74
N ALA A 68 -10.67 2.14 9.06
CA ALA A 68 -11.42 3.20 8.39
C ALA A 68 -10.76 4.59 8.55
N LYS A 69 -10.24 4.91 9.74
CA LYS A 69 -9.48 6.16 9.97
C LYS A 69 -8.18 6.21 9.18
N ILE A 70 -7.46 5.09 9.06
CA ILE A 70 -6.25 5.00 8.25
C ILE A 70 -6.57 5.28 6.78
N VAL A 71 -7.64 4.68 6.25
CA VAL A 71 -8.10 4.94 4.87
C VAL A 71 -8.41 6.42 4.69
N ALA A 72 -9.22 7.02 5.58
CA ALA A 72 -9.59 8.42 5.47
C ALA A 72 -8.36 9.37 5.52
N ALA A 73 -7.39 9.08 6.41
CA ALA A 73 -6.24 9.94 6.64
C ALA A 73 -5.10 9.76 5.62
N LYS A 74 -4.93 8.55 5.08
CA LYS A 74 -3.77 8.19 4.25
C LYS A 74 -4.13 7.73 2.85
N LYS A 75 -5.40 7.49 2.57
CA LYS A 75 -5.88 6.85 1.33
C LYS A 75 -5.15 5.52 1.08
N ALA A 76 -4.86 4.80 2.16
CA ALA A 76 -4.29 3.46 2.12
C ALA A 76 -5.43 2.45 2.22
N SER A 77 -5.38 1.36 1.44
CA SER A 77 -6.35 0.26 1.53
C SER A 77 -6.39 -0.32 2.94
N PRO A 78 -7.58 -0.66 3.49
CA PRO A 78 -7.65 -1.42 4.74
C PRO A 78 -7.08 -2.83 4.51
N VAL A 79 -6.65 -3.50 5.58
CA VAL A 79 -6.19 -4.90 5.54
C VAL A 79 -7.18 -5.88 6.18
N ILE A 80 -8.43 -5.44 6.33
CA ILE A 80 -9.57 -6.18 6.86
C ILE A 80 -10.80 -5.95 5.98
N ASP A 81 -11.79 -6.83 6.03
CA ASP A 81 -12.94 -6.85 5.11
C ASP A 81 -14.22 -6.18 5.66
N ASP A 82 -14.19 -5.65 6.89
CA ASP A 82 -15.33 -5.04 7.57
C ASP A 82 -15.09 -3.56 7.96
N ALA A 83 -14.01 -2.95 7.48
CA ALA A 83 -13.77 -1.51 7.64
C ALA A 83 -14.81 -0.68 6.88
N LYS A 84 -15.42 0.30 7.56
CA LYS A 84 -16.40 1.22 6.96
C LYS A 84 -15.70 2.38 6.26
N VAL A 85 -15.46 2.25 4.97
CA VAL A 85 -14.81 3.29 4.15
C VAL A 85 -15.87 4.22 3.52
N SER A 86 -15.54 5.50 3.40
CA SER A 86 -16.41 6.48 2.73
C SER A 86 -16.55 6.17 1.23
N PRO A 87 -17.70 6.47 0.59
CA PRO A 87 -17.84 6.28 -0.86
C PRO A 87 -16.81 7.08 -1.69
N GLU A 88 -16.41 8.26 -1.21
CA GLU A 88 -15.40 9.09 -1.85
C GLU A 88 -14.04 8.39 -1.85
N ASP A 89 -13.60 7.88 -0.70
CA ASP A 89 -12.32 7.18 -0.57
C ASP A 89 -12.32 5.84 -1.32
N ALA A 90 -13.43 5.10 -1.28
CA ALA A 90 -13.57 3.82 -1.97
C ALA A 90 -13.56 3.96 -3.51
N ALA A 91 -13.86 5.14 -4.03
CA ALA A 91 -13.82 5.44 -5.46
C ALA A 91 -12.41 5.84 -5.96
N LEU A 92 -11.45 6.07 -5.05
CA LEU A 92 -10.10 6.50 -5.41
C LEU A 92 -9.31 5.35 -6.07
N PRO A 93 -8.71 5.56 -7.26
CA PRO A 93 -7.82 4.59 -7.88
C PRO A 93 -6.69 4.13 -6.94
N GLY A 94 -6.49 2.81 -6.82
CA GLY A 94 -5.47 2.23 -5.95
C GLY A 94 -5.81 2.25 -4.46
N VAL A 95 -7.07 2.54 -4.09
CA VAL A 95 -7.63 2.29 -2.75
C VAL A 95 -8.59 1.11 -2.86
N PHE A 96 -8.13 -0.07 -2.47
CA PHE A 96 -8.88 -1.31 -2.57
C PHE A 96 -9.57 -1.61 -1.25
N THR A 97 -10.91 -1.57 -1.22
CA THR A 97 -11.70 -1.66 0.01
C THR A 97 -12.53 -2.94 0.09
N THR A 98 -12.39 -3.83 -0.87
CA THR A 98 -13.16 -5.08 -0.97
C THR A 98 -12.26 -6.24 -1.38
N LYS A 99 -12.64 -7.46 -0.97
CA LYS A 99 -11.95 -8.70 -1.40
C LYS A 99 -11.89 -8.83 -2.92
N GLN A 100 -13.01 -8.55 -3.60
CA GLN A 100 -13.06 -8.62 -5.06
C GLN A 100 -12.02 -7.70 -5.73
N GLN A 101 -11.81 -6.48 -5.21
CA GLN A 101 -10.78 -5.59 -5.72
C GLN A 101 -9.37 -6.14 -5.47
N TRP A 102 -9.10 -6.70 -4.29
CA TRP A 102 -7.82 -7.37 -4.03
C TRP A 102 -7.59 -8.54 -4.99
N ASP A 103 -8.60 -9.35 -5.25
CA ASP A 103 -8.46 -10.56 -6.07
C ASP A 103 -8.31 -10.25 -7.57
N THR A 104 -8.90 -9.15 -8.05
CA THR A 104 -9.02 -8.86 -9.50
C THR A 104 -8.26 -7.64 -9.98
N GLN A 105 -7.85 -6.74 -9.08
CA GLN A 105 -7.20 -5.47 -9.45
C GLN A 105 -5.81 -5.32 -8.81
N ALA A 106 -5.47 -6.18 -7.86
CA ALA A 106 -4.18 -6.16 -7.20
C ALA A 106 -3.24 -7.22 -7.79
N ILE A 107 -2.03 -6.80 -8.14
CA ILE A 107 -0.94 -7.71 -8.48
C ILE A 107 -0.22 -8.00 -7.17
N VAL A 108 -0.52 -9.17 -6.58
CA VAL A 108 0.13 -9.66 -5.36
C VAL A 108 1.35 -10.48 -5.75
N ILE A 109 2.53 -10.04 -5.32
CA ILE A 109 3.77 -10.79 -5.52
C ILE A 109 3.84 -11.85 -4.42
N ASP A 110 4.05 -13.12 -4.79
CA ASP A 110 4.24 -14.20 -3.81
C ASP A 110 5.39 -13.85 -2.84
N ASP A 111 5.09 -13.83 -1.55
CA ASP A 111 6.03 -13.34 -0.53
C ASP A 111 7.25 -14.23 -0.38
N LYS A 112 7.08 -15.55 -0.53
CA LYS A 112 8.17 -16.52 -0.43
C LYS A 112 9.12 -16.37 -1.61
N LEU A 113 8.58 -16.34 -2.83
CA LEU A 113 9.33 -16.09 -4.04
C LEU A 113 10.06 -14.76 -3.97
N ARG A 114 9.38 -13.69 -3.55
CA ARG A 114 10.00 -12.37 -3.35
C ARG A 114 11.15 -12.47 -2.36
N ALA A 115 10.97 -13.10 -1.21
CA ALA A 115 12.03 -13.25 -0.21
C ALA A 115 13.25 -14.01 -0.75
N GLU A 116 13.03 -15.09 -1.50
CA GLU A 116 14.09 -15.91 -2.10
C GLU A 116 14.82 -15.20 -3.25
N LYS A 117 14.10 -14.41 -4.05
CA LYS A 117 14.61 -13.84 -5.31
C LYS A 117 15.01 -12.37 -5.25
N THR A 118 14.65 -11.63 -4.19
CA THR A 118 14.91 -10.18 -4.12
C THR A 118 16.38 -9.82 -4.36
N ALA A 119 17.34 -10.58 -3.82
CA ALA A 119 18.76 -10.30 -4.02
C ALA A 119 19.19 -10.48 -5.50
N GLU A 120 18.74 -11.57 -6.13
CA GLU A 120 18.99 -11.88 -7.54
C GLU A 120 18.38 -10.79 -8.44
N TRP A 121 17.11 -10.45 -8.22
CA TRP A 121 16.40 -9.45 -9.01
C TRP A 121 17.01 -8.05 -8.87
N ARG A 122 17.44 -7.65 -7.66
CA ARG A 122 18.11 -6.36 -7.45
C ARG A 122 19.44 -6.28 -8.20
N LYS A 123 20.23 -7.35 -8.18
CA LYS A 123 21.47 -7.44 -8.96
C LYS A 123 21.18 -7.30 -10.45
N TRP A 124 20.26 -8.11 -10.97
CA TRP A 124 19.86 -8.08 -12.37
C TRP A 124 19.36 -6.69 -12.80
N PHE A 125 18.48 -6.07 -12.00
CA PHE A 125 17.95 -4.73 -12.29
C PHE A 125 19.05 -3.68 -12.36
N THR A 126 20.03 -3.74 -11.44
CA THR A 126 21.18 -2.83 -11.45
C THR A 126 22.01 -3.01 -12.71
N GLU A 127 22.30 -4.26 -13.10
CA GLU A 127 23.17 -4.57 -14.24
C GLU A 127 22.51 -4.27 -15.59
N ASN A 128 21.17 -4.34 -15.69
CA ASN A 128 20.46 -4.32 -16.97
C ASN A 128 19.57 -3.08 -17.19
N ILE A 129 19.18 -2.36 -16.13
CA ILE A 129 18.20 -1.25 -16.24
C ILE A 129 18.77 0.10 -15.77
N MET A 130 19.61 0.11 -14.73
CA MET A 130 20.14 1.36 -14.16
C MET A 130 21.42 1.87 -14.82
N ASN A 131 22.02 1.10 -15.74
CA ASN A 131 23.22 1.48 -16.48
C ASN A 131 22.91 2.30 -17.73
#